data_AF-A0A0D6LSS3-F1
#
_entry.id   AF-A0A0D6LSS3-F1
#
_cell.length_a   1.000
_cell.length_b   1.000
_cell.length_c   1.000
_cell.angle_alpha   90.00
_cell.angle_beta   90.00
_cell.angle_gamma   90.00
#
_symmetry.space_group_name_H-M   'P 1'
#
loop_
_entity.id
_entity.type
_entity.pdbx_description
1 polymer ?
#
loop_
_entity_poly.entity_id
_entity_poly.type
_entity_poly.pdbx_seq_one_letter_code
_entity_poly.pdbx_strand_id
1 'polypeptide(L)'
;MREKIAQFAKKLPWIETVDVTTKSTLTKEMINNDFEREMQFYQQAEKAVQLAVPRLLSMGIKVIRPSDYYAEMAKSDGHMQKVRKRLLKIQEGKERQEAIRRMREEKKYASKVQKEVLEKRNSEKKQLMEAVKKHKKGMKQQLEDMLNNVKEWDDEAAPGGSTKQRATNKFGHTKQGRGFDAKKQWKSQKFGYGGKKKGSKRNDKESKSVAHEVSSLLIPNFHVIVVASVMAYA
;
A
#
# COMPACT_ATOMS: atom_id res chain seq x y z
N MET A 1 -57.41 14.60 -31.88
CA MET A 1 -56.63 14.61 -30.61
C MET A 1 -57.05 15.70 -29.63
N ARG A 2 -57.09 16.99 -30.02
CA ARG A 2 -57.43 18.09 -29.10
C ARG A 2 -58.80 17.95 -28.41
N GLU A 3 -59.82 17.54 -29.16
CA GLU A 3 -61.17 17.27 -28.63
C GLU A 3 -61.19 16.13 -27.61
N LYS A 4 -60.38 15.08 -27.84
CA LYS A 4 -60.23 13.97 -26.89
C LYS A 4 -59.52 14.40 -25.62
N ILE A 5 -58.48 15.24 -25.72
CA ILE A 5 -57.80 15.82 -24.56
C ILE A 5 -58.78 16.67 -23.74
N ALA A 6 -59.65 17.44 -24.40
CA ALA A 6 -60.66 18.25 -23.72
C ALA A 6 -61.66 17.41 -22.92
N GLN A 7 -62.01 16.21 -23.38
CA GLN A 7 -62.88 15.29 -22.64
C GLN A 7 -62.23 14.76 -21.34
N PHE A 8 -60.90 14.61 -21.32
CA PHE A 8 -60.16 14.14 -20.14
C PHE A 8 -59.62 15.26 -19.25
N ALA A 9 -59.63 16.51 -19.72
CA ALA A 9 -59.09 17.65 -19.01
C ALA A 9 -59.96 18.03 -17.79
N LYS A 10 -59.65 17.44 -16.63
CA LYS A 10 -60.23 17.84 -15.34
C LYS A 10 -59.46 19.04 -14.78
N LYS A 11 -60.16 20.14 -14.50
CA LYS A 11 -59.59 21.33 -13.84
C LYS A 11 -59.57 21.11 -12.33
N LEU A 12 -58.56 20.40 -11.83
CA LEU A 12 -58.34 20.17 -10.40
C LEU A 12 -57.39 21.22 -9.82
N PRO A 13 -57.47 21.53 -8.52
CA PRO A 13 -56.44 22.33 -7.87
C PRO A 13 -55.11 21.60 -7.95
N TRP A 14 -54.02 22.34 -8.16
CA TRP A 14 -52.70 21.77 -8.40
C TRP A 14 -52.22 20.82 -7.29
N ILE A 15 -52.72 20.97 -6.07
CA ILE A 15 -52.35 20.09 -4.96
C ILE A 15 -52.77 18.63 -5.17
N GLU A 16 -53.82 18.38 -5.95
CA GLU A 16 -54.27 17.01 -6.23
C GLU A 16 -53.47 16.35 -7.35
N THR A 17 -52.87 17.16 -8.24
CA THR A 17 -52.09 16.67 -9.38
C THR A 17 -50.59 16.63 -9.07
N VAL A 18 -50.09 17.59 -8.29
CA VAL A 18 -48.68 17.80 -7.91
C VAL A 18 -47.74 17.67 -9.12
N ASP A 19 -48.23 18.10 -10.29
CA ASP A 19 -47.54 17.96 -11.56
C ASP A 19 -46.62 19.16 -11.80
N VAL A 20 -45.36 18.89 -12.11
CA VAL A 20 -44.38 19.94 -12.43
C VAL A 20 -43.82 19.68 -13.81
N THR A 21 -43.99 20.65 -14.70
CA THR A 21 -43.42 20.59 -16.04
C THR A 21 -42.09 21.34 -16.07
N THR A 22 -41.02 20.62 -16.35
CA THR A 22 -39.67 21.17 -16.56
C THR A 22 -39.28 21.05 -18.03
N LYS A 23 -38.57 22.05 -18.57
CA LYS A 23 -38.03 21.98 -19.93
C LYS A 23 -36.94 20.90 -20.00
N SER A 24 -37.06 19.97 -20.94
CA SER A 24 -36.06 18.94 -21.21
C SER A 24 -34.91 19.48 -22.06
N THR A 25 -33.68 19.19 -21.67
CA THR A 25 -32.44 19.53 -22.39
C THR A 25 -31.82 18.35 -23.13
N LEU A 26 -32.55 17.23 -23.23
CA LEU A 26 -32.08 16.00 -23.89
C LEU A 26 -31.88 16.23 -25.39
N THR A 27 -30.66 15.99 -25.87
CA THR A 27 -30.33 16.00 -27.30
C THR A 27 -30.18 14.57 -27.84
N LYS A 28 -30.26 14.41 -29.16
CA LYS A 28 -30.20 13.09 -29.82
C LYS A 28 -28.85 12.38 -29.63
N GLU A 29 -27.78 13.14 -29.42
CA GLU A 29 -26.42 12.62 -29.19
C GLU A 29 -26.30 11.90 -27.84
N MET A 30 -27.07 12.35 -26.83
CA MET A 30 -27.10 11.78 -25.48
C MET A 30 -27.84 10.44 -25.40
N ILE A 31 -28.45 9.97 -26.50
CA ILE A 31 -29.14 8.68 -26.54
C ILE A 31 -28.15 7.52 -26.39
N ASN A 32 -26.93 7.67 -26.89
CA ASN A 32 -25.93 6.60 -26.82
C ASN A 32 -25.07 6.67 -25.54
N ASN A 33 -25.02 7.84 -24.88
CA ASN A 33 -24.28 8.02 -23.63
C ASN A 33 -25.22 7.91 -22.41
N ASP A 34 -25.20 6.75 -21.77
CA ASP A 34 -26.04 6.47 -20.59
C ASP A 34 -25.73 7.40 -19.42
N PHE A 35 -24.45 7.69 -19.15
CA PHE A 35 -24.06 8.53 -18.01
C PHE A 35 -24.58 9.96 -18.14
N GLU A 36 -24.44 10.55 -19.34
CA GLU A 36 -24.95 11.89 -19.61
C GLU A 36 -26.47 11.94 -19.57
N ARG A 37 -27.14 10.91 -20.09
CA ARG A 37 -28.60 10.80 -20.04
C ARG A 37 -29.12 10.69 -18.60
N GLU A 38 -28.55 9.81 -17.80
CA GLU A 38 -28.92 9.65 -16.38
C GLU A 38 -28.69 10.94 -15.60
N MET A 39 -27.60 11.66 -15.89
CA MET A 39 -27.35 12.98 -15.30
C MET A 39 -28.44 14.00 -15.67
N GLN A 40 -28.94 13.99 -16.91
CA GLN A 40 -30.05 14.88 -17.29
C GLN A 40 -31.36 14.51 -16.61
N PHE A 41 -31.68 13.22 -16.49
CA PHE A 41 -32.87 12.78 -15.73
C PHE A 41 -32.79 13.20 -14.27
N TYR A 42 -31.62 13.07 -13.66
CA TYR A 42 -31.37 13.54 -12.30
C TYR A 42 -31.60 15.06 -12.18
N GLN A 43 -30.97 15.85 -13.06
CA GLN A 43 -31.12 17.32 -13.05
C GLN A 43 -32.57 17.77 -13.31
N GLN A 44 -33.30 17.05 -14.16
CA GLN A 44 -34.71 17.32 -14.42
C GLN A 44 -35.56 17.08 -13.17
N ALA A 45 -35.36 15.96 -12.49
CA ALA A 45 -36.04 15.64 -11.23
C ALA A 45 -35.69 16.65 -10.13
N GLU A 46 -34.42 17.02 -9.99
CA GLU A 46 -33.96 18.02 -9.03
C GLU A 46 -34.64 19.37 -9.23
N LYS A 47 -34.67 19.88 -10.48
CA LYS A 47 -35.37 21.14 -10.82
C LYS A 47 -36.86 21.06 -10.52
N ALA A 48 -37.50 19.93 -10.82
CA ALA A 48 -38.92 19.74 -10.53
C ALA A 48 -39.20 19.82 -9.02
N VAL A 49 -38.34 19.18 -8.20
CA VAL A 49 -38.42 19.25 -6.74
C VAL A 49 -38.19 20.67 -6.23
N GLN A 50 -37.19 21.39 -6.77
CA GLN A 50 -36.93 22.79 -6.40
C GLN A 50 -38.11 23.73 -6.67
N LEU A 51 -38.93 23.44 -7.68
CA LEU A 51 -40.16 24.19 -7.96
C LEU A 51 -41.34 23.74 -7.08
N ALA A 52 -41.48 22.43 -6.86
CA ALA A 52 -42.59 21.86 -6.10
C ALA A 52 -42.52 22.18 -4.60
N VAL A 53 -41.35 22.03 -3.99
CA VAL A 53 -41.18 22.12 -2.53
C VAL A 53 -41.56 23.49 -1.97
N PRO A 54 -41.09 24.63 -2.52
CA PRO A 54 -41.50 25.95 -2.04
C PRO A 54 -43.00 26.18 -2.20
N ARG A 55 -43.61 25.66 -3.27
CA ARG A 55 -45.05 25.77 -3.53
C ARG A 55 -45.89 24.97 -2.55
N LEU A 56 -45.41 23.81 -2.11
CA LEU A 56 -46.06 23.02 -1.04
C LEU A 56 -45.91 23.70 0.32
N LEU A 57 -44.73 24.25 0.61
CA LEU A 57 -44.46 24.95 1.87
C LEU A 57 -45.29 26.23 1.99
N SER A 58 -45.48 27.00 0.91
CA SER A 58 -46.35 28.19 0.92
C SER A 58 -47.83 27.86 1.15
N MET A 59 -48.25 26.64 0.84
CA MET A 59 -49.58 26.11 1.16
C MET A 59 -49.69 25.54 2.59
N GLY A 60 -48.60 25.57 3.37
CA GLY A 60 -48.56 25.05 4.74
C GLY A 60 -48.43 23.51 4.84
N ILE A 61 -48.03 22.84 3.76
CA ILE A 61 -47.94 21.38 3.69
C ILE A 61 -46.55 20.91 4.13
N LYS A 62 -46.50 19.93 5.03
CA LYS A 62 -45.25 19.31 5.50
C LYS A 62 -44.71 18.36 4.43
N VAL A 63 -43.54 18.67 3.88
CA VAL A 63 -42.91 17.87 2.81
C VAL A 63 -41.93 16.82 3.35
N ILE A 64 -41.29 17.08 4.49
CA ILE A 64 -40.23 16.22 5.04
C ILE A 64 -40.87 15.13 5.92
N ARG A 65 -40.50 13.87 5.67
CA ARG A 65 -40.84 12.74 6.54
C ARG A 65 -40.07 12.84 7.86
N PRO A 66 -40.75 12.93 9.03
CA PRO A 66 -40.08 12.88 10.33
C PRO A 66 -39.39 11.53 10.58
N SER A 67 -38.31 11.53 11.35
CA SER A 67 -37.57 10.29 11.69
C SER A 67 -38.38 9.32 12.53
N ASP A 68 -39.32 9.84 13.33
CA ASP A 68 -40.17 9.08 14.26
C ASP A 68 -41.50 8.60 13.63
N TYR A 69 -41.69 8.83 12.33
CA TYR A 69 -42.89 8.38 11.63
C TYR A 69 -42.67 7.00 10.98
N TYR A 70 -43.08 5.95 11.68
CA TYR A 70 -43.00 4.56 11.23
C TYR A 70 -44.25 4.19 10.42
N ALA A 71 -44.10 4.16 9.10
CA ALA A 71 -45.10 3.69 8.15
C ALA A 71 -44.45 2.68 7.20
N GLU A 72 -45.25 1.86 6.53
CA GLU A 72 -44.75 0.92 5.54
C GLU A 72 -44.03 1.66 4.39
N MET A 73 -42.80 1.25 4.11
CA MET A 73 -41.97 1.81 3.06
C MET A 73 -41.97 0.88 1.85
N ALA A 74 -41.71 1.42 0.65
CA ALA A 74 -41.65 0.63 -0.59
C ALA A 74 -40.63 -0.53 -0.57
N LYS A 75 -39.65 -0.50 0.34
CA LYS A 75 -38.66 -1.57 0.55
C LYS A 75 -38.60 -1.91 2.03
N SER A 76 -38.48 -3.21 2.34
CA SER A 76 -38.33 -3.68 3.71
C SER A 76 -36.97 -3.30 4.31
N ASP A 77 -36.92 -3.12 5.63
CA ASP A 77 -35.69 -2.82 6.35
C ASP A 77 -34.64 -3.90 6.19
N GLY A 78 -35.06 -5.17 6.16
CA GLY A 78 -34.16 -6.30 5.90
C GLY A 78 -33.47 -6.21 4.53
N HIS A 79 -34.15 -5.71 3.50
CA HIS A 79 -33.52 -5.44 2.20
C HIS A 79 -32.53 -4.27 2.30
N MET A 80 -32.91 -3.17 2.96
CA MET A 80 -32.04 -2.00 3.10
C MET A 80 -30.78 -2.27 3.93
N GLN A 81 -30.87 -3.15 4.93
CA GLN A 81 -29.70 -3.64 5.66
C GLN A 81 -28.71 -4.40 4.76
N LYS A 82 -29.20 -5.22 3.83
CA LYS A 82 -28.34 -5.90 2.84
C LYS A 82 -27.64 -4.91 1.92
N VAL A 83 -28.35 -3.88 1.46
CA VAL A 83 -27.78 -2.80 0.64
C VAL A 83 -26.68 -2.06 1.42
N ARG A 84 -26.93 -1.67 2.68
CA ARG A 84 -25.94 -1.00 3.54
C ARG A 84 -24.69 -1.86 3.74
N LYS A 85 -24.85 -3.16 4.05
CA LYS A 85 -23.72 -4.11 4.19
C LYS A 85 -22.89 -4.19 2.92
N ARG A 86 -23.52 -4.17 1.74
CA ARG A 86 -22.81 -4.17 0.46
C ARG A 86 -22.02 -2.87 0.23
N LEU A 87 -22.60 -1.72 0.56
CA LEU A 87 -21.91 -0.42 0.44
C LEU A 87 -20.69 -0.34 1.35
N LEU A 88 -20.82 -0.77 2.62
CA LEU A 88 -19.70 -0.83 3.56
C LEU A 88 -18.58 -1.73 3.04
N LYS A 89 -18.92 -2.93 2.52
CA LYS A 89 -17.94 -3.84 1.94
C LYS A 89 -17.18 -3.23 0.74
N ILE A 90 -17.87 -2.45 -0.10
CA ILE A 90 -17.24 -1.76 -1.22
C ILE A 90 -16.28 -0.68 -0.71
N GLN A 91 -16.69 0.08 0.30
CA GLN A 91 -15.87 1.13 0.91
C GLN A 91 -14.61 0.56 1.57
N GLU A 92 -14.76 -0.46 2.42
CA GLU A 92 -13.63 -1.18 3.02
C GLU A 92 -12.67 -1.77 1.96
N GLY A 93 -13.22 -2.24 0.84
CA GLY A 93 -12.45 -2.73 -0.30
C GLY A 93 -11.55 -1.65 -0.91
N LYS A 94 -12.09 -0.43 -1.10
CA LYS A 94 -11.33 0.73 -1.61
C LYS A 94 -10.26 1.17 -0.62
N GLU A 95 -10.62 1.35 0.65
CA GLU A 95 -9.69 1.76 1.71
C GLU A 95 -8.53 0.77 1.87
N ARG A 96 -8.82 -0.54 1.79
CA ARG A 96 -7.78 -1.58 1.82
C ARG A 96 -6.83 -1.47 0.62
N GLN A 97 -7.35 -1.21 -0.57
CA GLN A 97 -6.51 -1.04 -1.77
C GLN A 97 -5.62 0.21 -1.66
N GLU A 98 -6.15 1.31 -1.16
CA GLU A 98 -5.42 2.55 -0.93
C GLU A 98 -4.34 2.37 0.15
N ALA A 99 -4.66 1.70 1.26
CA ALA A 99 -3.70 1.37 2.32
C ALA A 99 -2.56 0.48 1.78
N ILE A 100 -2.87 -0.52 0.94
CA ILE A 100 -1.85 -1.36 0.31
C ILE A 100 -0.97 -0.54 -0.63
N ARG A 101 -1.55 0.36 -1.42
CA ARG A 101 -0.80 1.25 -2.31
C ARG A 101 0.15 2.13 -1.51
N ARG A 102 -0.34 2.76 -0.44
CA ARG A 102 0.47 3.59 0.46
C ARG A 102 1.63 2.80 1.09
N MET A 103 1.35 1.61 1.64
CA MET A 103 2.40 0.75 2.21
C MET A 103 3.48 0.36 1.18
N ARG A 104 3.10 0.16 -0.09
CA ARG A 104 4.07 -0.14 -1.17
C ARG A 104 4.94 1.08 -1.50
N GLU A 105 4.35 2.26 -1.53
CA GLU A 105 5.07 3.52 -1.79
C GLU A 105 6.05 3.84 -0.65
N GLU A 106 5.62 3.68 0.60
CA GLU A 106 6.46 3.85 1.79
C GLU A 106 7.65 2.87 1.78
N LYS A 107 7.44 1.59 1.45
CA LYS A 107 8.53 0.60 1.33
C LYS A 107 9.52 0.95 0.22
N LYS A 108 9.03 1.43 -0.92
CA LYS A 108 9.89 1.89 -2.03
C LYS A 108 10.72 3.09 -1.61
N TYR A 109 10.11 4.06 -0.93
CA TYR A 109 10.80 5.25 -0.44
C TYR A 109 11.86 4.89 0.62
N ALA A 110 11.50 4.08 1.61
CA ALA A 110 12.43 3.60 2.63
C ALA A 110 13.66 2.91 2.02
N SER A 111 13.47 2.07 0.98
CA SER A 111 14.59 1.42 0.29
C SER A 111 15.48 2.43 -0.46
N LYS A 112 14.90 3.48 -1.08
CA LYS A 112 15.67 4.54 -1.73
C LYS A 112 16.49 5.34 -0.71
N VAL A 113 15.87 5.75 0.39
CA VAL A 113 16.52 6.51 1.47
C VAL A 113 17.69 5.72 2.05
N GLN A 114 17.52 4.41 2.32
CA GLN A 114 18.61 3.58 2.82
C GLN A 114 19.81 3.53 1.87
N LYS A 115 19.56 3.46 0.55
CA LYS A 115 20.62 3.48 -0.47
C LYS A 115 21.32 4.83 -0.53
N GLU A 116 20.55 5.92 -0.54
CA GLU A 116 21.08 7.29 -0.60
C GLU A 116 21.93 7.62 0.63
N VAL A 117 21.49 7.24 1.84
CA VAL A 117 22.25 7.43 3.08
C VAL A 117 23.56 6.64 3.04
N LEU A 118 23.55 5.41 2.53
CA LEU A 118 24.76 4.61 2.41
C LEU A 118 25.74 5.20 1.39
N GLU A 119 25.22 5.70 0.27
CA GLU A 119 26.00 6.37 -0.78
C GLU A 119 26.64 7.66 -0.25
N LYS A 120 25.87 8.52 0.42
CA LYS A 120 26.38 9.74 1.08
C LYS A 120 27.47 9.43 2.11
N ARG A 121 27.26 8.43 2.98
CA ARG A 121 28.28 8.03 3.96
C ARG A 121 29.56 7.51 3.28
N ASN A 122 29.43 6.81 2.15
CA ASN A 122 30.58 6.32 1.41
C ASN A 122 31.31 7.44 0.66
N SER A 123 30.61 8.43 0.10
CA SER A 123 31.23 9.59 -0.55
C SER A 123 31.95 10.48 0.48
N GLU A 124 31.33 10.76 1.63
CA GLU A 124 31.94 11.48 2.76
C GLU A 124 33.23 10.79 3.24
N LYS A 125 33.20 9.46 3.42
CA LYS A 125 34.39 8.68 3.79
C LYS A 125 35.50 8.79 2.73
N LYS A 126 35.16 8.73 1.44
CA LYS A 126 36.13 8.89 0.35
C LYS A 126 36.76 10.28 0.37
N GLN A 127 35.95 11.34 0.48
CA GLN A 127 36.42 12.72 0.57
C GLN A 127 37.35 12.93 1.77
N LEU A 128 36.97 12.41 2.95
CA LEU A 128 37.82 12.45 4.14
C LEU A 128 39.15 11.71 3.94
N MET A 129 39.12 10.50 3.37
CA MET A 129 40.32 9.72 3.09
C MET A 129 41.24 10.42 2.09
N GLU A 130 40.69 11.10 1.09
CA GLU A 130 41.46 11.92 0.14
C GLU A 130 42.08 13.14 0.82
N ALA A 131 41.34 13.84 1.69
CA ALA A 131 41.88 14.96 2.47
C ALA A 131 43.03 14.52 3.39
N VAL A 132 42.87 13.39 4.11
CA VAL A 132 43.93 12.81 4.95
C VAL A 132 45.14 12.39 4.13
N LYS A 133 44.95 11.76 2.96
CA LYS A 133 46.06 11.42 2.06
C LYS A 133 46.80 12.65 1.55
N LYS A 134 46.08 13.72 1.18
CA LYS A 134 46.68 15.01 0.79
C LYS A 134 47.48 15.62 1.93
N HIS A 135 46.93 15.65 3.15
CA HIS A 135 47.64 16.13 4.34
C HIS A 135 48.88 15.30 4.65
N LYS A 136 48.78 13.96 4.63
CA LYS A 136 49.93 13.06 4.85
C LYS A 136 51.00 13.23 3.78
N LYS A 137 50.62 13.46 2.51
CA LYS A 137 51.58 13.75 1.43
C LYS A 137 52.24 15.11 1.63
N GLY A 138 51.49 16.15 2.02
CA GLY A 138 52.04 17.46 2.36
C GLY A 138 53.03 17.41 3.53
N MET A 139 52.68 16.69 4.61
CA MET A 139 53.58 16.43 5.74
C MET A 139 54.82 15.63 5.32
N LYS A 140 54.68 14.64 4.43
CA LYS A 140 55.81 13.87 3.88
C LYS A 140 56.73 14.76 3.04
N GLN A 141 56.18 15.68 2.25
CA GLN A 141 56.97 16.65 1.49
C GLN A 141 57.73 17.60 2.43
N GLN A 142 57.07 18.15 3.45
CA GLN A 142 57.75 18.99 4.45
C GLN A 142 58.81 18.23 5.25
N LEU A 143 58.58 16.96 5.56
CA LEU A 143 59.55 16.09 6.23
C LEU A 143 60.71 15.72 5.30
N GLU A 144 60.47 15.48 4.01
CA GLU A 144 61.52 15.27 3.00
C GLU A 144 62.35 16.54 2.80
N ASP A 145 61.75 17.73 2.81
CA ASP A 145 62.48 19.01 2.72
C ASP A 145 63.33 19.26 3.98
N MET A 146 62.83 18.90 5.17
CA MET A 146 63.63 18.95 6.41
C MET A 146 64.73 17.89 6.44
N LEU A 147 64.45 16.65 6.03
CA LEU A 147 65.46 15.60 5.98
C LEU A 147 66.51 15.88 4.90
N ASN A 148 66.16 16.45 3.76
CA ASN A 148 67.15 16.83 2.74
C ASN A 148 68.05 17.98 3.24
N ASN A 149 67.53 18.91 4.04
CA ASN A 149 68.35 19.92 4.73
C ASN A 149 69.24 19.33 5.85
N VAL A 150 68.85 18.21 6.46
CA VAL A 150 69.67 17.51 7.48
C VAL A 150 70.64 16.50 6.85
N LYS A 151 70.32 15.95 5.68
CA LYS A 151 71.11 14.94 4.99
C LYS A 151 72.28 15.52 4.16
N GLU A 152 72.45 16.83 4.14
CA GLU A 152 73.71 17.45 3.71
C GLU A 152 74.82 17.32 4.78
N TRP A 153 74.53 16.75 5.96
CA TRP A 153 75.49 16.65 7.08
C TRP A 153 75.77 15.25 7.65
N ASP A 154 75.32 14.15 7.05
CA ASP A 154 75.75 12.81 7.49
C ASP A 154 75.70 11.79 6.34
N ASP A 155 76.80 11.72 5.60
CA ASP A 155 77.22 10.54 4.85
C ASP A 155 77.97 9.61 5.81
N GLU A 156 77.39 8.46 6.20
CA GLU A 156 78.02 7.13 6.09
C GLU A 156 77.24 5.99 6.77
N ALA A 157 77.26 4.85 6.08
CA ALA A 157 77.27 3.48 6.60
C ALA A 157 75.99 2.81 7.20
N ALA A 158 75.32 2.10 6.29
CA ALA A 158 75.02 0.65 6.33
C ALA A 158 73.90 0.07 7.25
N PRO A 159 72.96 -0.72 6.69
CA PRO A 159 71.87 -1.38 7.41
C PRO A 159 72.07 -2.90 7.60
N GLY A 160 71.46 -3.45 8.64
CA GLY A 160 71.18 -4.89 8.75
C GLY A 160 70.83 -5.24 10.20
N GLY A 161 69.71 -5.85 10.56
CA GLY A 161 68.76 -6.66 9.82
C GLY A 161 68.42 -7.87 10.71
N SER A 162 67.15 -8.18 10.94
CA SER A 162 66.65 -9.57 10.91
C SER A 162 65.19 -9.69 11.36
N THR A 163 64.44 -10.22 10.41
CA THR A 163 63.10 -10.80 10.48
C THR A 163 63.09 -12.13 11.23
N LYS A 164 62.03 -12.40 12.02
CA LYS A 164 61.17 -13.61 11.99
C LYS A 164 60.41 -13.74 13.31
N GLN A 165 59.08 -13.59 13.29
CA GLN A 165 58.10 -14.66 13.11
C GLN A 165 58.30 -15.87 14.04
N ARG A 166 57.29 -16.14 14.88
CA ARG A 166 56.81 -17.51 15.07
C ARG A 166 55.39 -17.56 15.65
N ALA A 167 54.58 -18.36 14.97
CA ALA A 167 53.25 -18.80 15.34
C ALA A 167 53.32 -19.98 16.32
N THR A 168 52.30 -20.16 17.17
CA THR A 168 51.92 -21.45 17.80
C THR A 168 50.39 -21.40 18.06
N ASN A 169 49.62 -22.24 17.37
CA ASN A 169 49.17 -23.60 17.71
C ASN A 169 47.91 -23.67 18.59
N LYS A 170 46.88 -24.29 18.00
CA LYS A 170 45.69 -24.88 18.64
C LYS A 170 46.07 -26.23 19.27
N PHE A 171 45.53 -26.56 20.44
CA PHE A 171 44.49 -27.61 20.63
C PHE A 171 44.21 -27.87 22.12
N GLY A 172 42.98 -28.33 22.41
CA GLY A 172 42.56 -28.93 23.67
C GLY A 172 41.14 -28.47 24.05
N HIS A 173 40.20 -29.29 24.53
CA HIS A 173 40.18 -30.72 24.82
C HIS A 173 38.71 -31.12 25.13
N THR A 174 38.34 -32.37 24.82
CA THR A 174 37.40 -33.26 25.58
C THR A 174 35.93 -32.86 25.82
N LYS A 175 34.98 -33.67 25.30
CA LYS A 175 34.19 -34.65 26.11
C LYS A 175 33.10 -35.33 25.29
N GLN A 176 32.98 -36.64 25.51
CA GLN A 176 31.89 -37.51 25.10
C GLN A 176 30.54 -36.93 25.56
N GLY A 177 29.54 -36.97 24.68
CA GLY A 177 28.16 -36.62 25.01
C GLY A 177 27.21 -37.31 24.04
N ARG A 178 26.68 -38.47 24.45
CA ARG A 178 25.57 -39.23 23.84
C ARG A 178 24.22 -38.44 23.85
N GLY A 179 24.26 -37.13 23.61
CA GLY A 179 23.11 -36.23 23.56
C GLY A 179 23.15 -35.25 22.38
N PHE A 180 24.21 -35.25 21.58
CA PHE A 180 24.30 -34.41 20.39
C PHE A 180 23.47 -34.97 19.23
N ASP A 181 23.37 -36.30 19.10
CA ASP A 181 22.75 -36.93 17.93
C ASP A 181 21.22 -36.84 17.91
N ALA A 182 20.53 -37.07 19.02
CA ALA A 182 19.06 -36.97 19.07
C ALA A 182 18.57 -35.53 18.84
N LYS A 183 19.29 -34.54 19.37
CA LYS A 183 18.99 -33.12 19.16
C LYS A 183 19.33 -32.67 17.73
N LYS A 184 20.29 -33.32 17.07
CA LYS A 184 20.68 -33.08 15.67
C LYS A 184 19.73 -33.78 14.69
N GLN A 185 19.23 -34.97 15.02
CA GLN A 185 18.19 -35.69 14.27
C GLN A 185 16.83 -34.99 14.33
N TRP A 186 16.39 -34.54 15.51
CA TRP A 186 15.16 -33.74 15.62
C TRP A 186 15.26 -32.43 14.84
N LYS A 187 16.40 -31.73 14.92
CA LYS A 187 16.62 -30.51 14.15
C LYS A 187 16.73 -30.79 12.64
N SER A 188 17.29 -31.92 12.20
CA SER A 188 17.33 -32.26 10.77
C SER A 188 15.97 -32.68 10.21
N GLN A 189 15.12 -33.34 11.01
CA GLN A 189 13.73 -33.62 10.63
C GLN A 189 12.88 -32.35 10.59
N LYS A 190 13.04 -31.46 11.59
CA LYS A 190 12.25 -30.22 11.68
C LYS A 190 12.68 -29.12 10.71
N PHE A 191 13.98 -29.03 10.38
CA PHE A 191 14.55 -27.94 9.58
C PHE A 191 15.29 -28.40 8.31
N GLY A 192 15.37 -29.70 8.04
CA GLY A 192 16.11 -30.29 6.92
C GLY A 192 17.61 -30.44 7.18
N TYR A 193 18.29 -31.35 6.45
CA TYR A 193 19.73 -31.58 6.58
C TYR A 193 20.54 -30.32 6.18
N GLY A 194 21.17 -29.68 7.17
CA GLY A 194 21.97 -28.47 6.99
C GLY A 194 23.35 -28.76 6.40
N GLY A 195 23.43 -28.98 5.09
CA GLY A 195 24.65 -28.85 4.28
C GLY A 195 24.74 -27.47 3.63
N LYS A 196 25.94 -27.09 3.12
CA LYS A 196 26.15 -25.83 2.36
C LYS A 196 25.16 -25.72 1.19
N LYS A 197 24.01 -25.06 1.40
CA LYS A 197 23.08 -24.63 0.33
C LYS A 197 23.60 -23.38 -0.38
N LYS A 198 24.89 -23.34 -0.70
CA LYS A 198 25.51 -22.22 -1.42
C LYS A 198 25.30 -22.46 -2.92
N GLY A 199 24.10 -22.17 -3.42
CA GLY A 199 23.84 -22.09 -4.86
C GLY A 199 22.57 -22.78 -5.38
N SER A 200 21.96 -23.71 -4.65
CA SER A 200 20.83 -24.52 -5.14
C SER A 200 19.45 -23.82 -5.10
N LYS A 201 19.42 -22.51 -4.82
CA LYS A 201 18.23 -21.65 -4.85
C LYS A 201 18.51 -20.38 -5.66
N ARG A 202 19.10 -20.55 -6.85
CA ARG A 202 19.10 -19.49 -7.87
C ARG A 202 17.95 -19.79 -8.82
N ASN A 203 17.28 -18.74 -9.29
CA ASN A 203 16.26 -18.90 -10.31
C ASN A 203 16.96 -19.18 -11.64
N ASP A 204 16.78 -20.39 -12.15
CA ASP A 204 17.26 -20.77 -13.47
C ASP A 204 16.28 -20.23 -14.53
N LYS A 205 16.75 -19.99 -15.75
CA LYS A 205 16.01 -19.30 -16.81
C LYS A 205 14.65 -19.97 -17.12
N GLU A 206 14.52 -21.27 -16.86
CA GLU A 206 13.27 -22.05 -17.00
C GLU A 206 12.22 -21.74 -15.92
N SER A 207 12.63 -21.38 -14.70
CA SER A 207 11.68 -21.04 -13.62
C SER A 207 10.93 -19.72 -13.85
N LYS A 208 11.35 -18.92 -14.85
CA LYS A 208 10.70 -17.67 -15.24
C LYS A 208 9.48 -17.88 -16.14
N SER A 209 9.41 -18.96 -16.91
CA SER A 209 8.28 -19.22 -17.82
C SER A 209 7.09 -19.88 -17.11
N VAL A 210 7.34 -20.71 -16.08
CA VAL A 210 6.29 -21.44 -15.34
C VAL A 210 5.41 -20.50 -14.47
N ALA A 211 5.94 -19.36 -14.04
CA ALA A 211 5.18 -18.40 -13.22
C ALA A 211 4.00 -17.74 -13.95
N HIS A 212 3.93 -17.85 -15.27
CA HIS A 212 2.85 -17.24 -16.06
C HIS A 212 1.63 -18.15 -16.26
N GLU A 213 1.72 -19.44 -15.93
CA GLU A 213 0.70 -20.44 -16.26
C GLU A 213 -0.13 -20.92 -15.05
N VAL A 214 0.38 -20.78 -13.82
CA VAL A 214 -0.29 -21.32 -12.60
C VAL A 214 -1.25 -20.32 -11.93
N SER A 215 -1.39 -19.09 -12.46
CA SER A 215 -2.30 -18.09 -11.88
C SER A 215 -3.79 -18.36 -12.19
N SER A 216 -4.12 -19.38 -13.00
CA SER A 216 -5.48 -19.66 -13.47
C SER A 216 -6.21 -20.78 -12.74
N LEU A 217 -5.56 -21.54 -11.84
CA LEU A 217 -6.19 -22.70 -11.20
C LEU A 217 -5.86 -22.76 -9.69
N LEU A 218 -6.94 -22.81 -8.90
CA LEU A 218 -7.07 -23.06 -7.45
C LEU A 218 -7.32 -21.83 -6.55
N ILE A 219 -8.61 -21.61 -6.26
CA ILE A 219 -9.06 -21.13 -4.96
C ILE A 219 -10.06 -22.16 -4.41
N PRO A 220 -9.73 -22.90 -3.34
CA PRO A 220 -10.74 -23.48 -2.47
C PRO A 220 -10.70 -22.83 -1.07
N ASN A 221 -11.86 -22.25 -0.73
CA ASN A 221 -12.53 -22.23 0.57
C ASN A 221 -11.70 -22.57 1.81
N PHE A 222 -11.55 -21.60 2.73
CA PHE A 222 -11.41 -21.89 4.15
C PHE A 222 -12.29 -20.99 5.01
N HIS A 223 -13.21 -21.64 5.72
CA HIS A 223 -13.95 -21.15 6.87
C HIS A 223 -12.98 -20.64 7.94
N VAL A 224 -13.27 -19.47 8.53
CA VAL A 224 -12.68 -19.07 9.81
C VAL A 224 -13.81 -18.85 10.80
N ILE A 225 -13.89 -19.80 11.73
CA ILE A 225 -14.65 -19.78 12.97
C ILE A 225 -14.05 -18.66 13.84
N VAL A 226 -14.86 -17.67 14.22
CA VAL A 226 -14.53 -16.72 15.29
C VAL A 226 -15.40 -17.07 16.48
N VAL A 227 -14.75 -17.60 17.50
CA VAL A 227 -15.31 -17.97 18.79
C VAL A 227 -15.78 -16.71 19.51
N ALA A 228 -17.06 -16.72 19.91
CA ALA A 228 -17.63 -15.78 20.85
C ALA A 228 -17.02 -16.00 22.24
N SER A 229 -16.63 -14.91 22.91
CA SER A 229 -16.59 -14.90 24.36
C SER A 229 -17.16 -13.60 24.89
N VAL A 230 -18.10 -13.80 25.80
CA VAL A 230 -18.99 -12.88 26.48
C VAL A 230 -18.20 -12.07 27.51
N MET A 231 -18.42 -10.76 27.56
CA MET A 231 -18.50 -10.05 28.85
C MET A 231 -19.50 -8.89 28.73
N ALA A 232 -20.66 -9.13 29.33
CA ALA A 232 -21.54 -8.10 29.87
C ALA A 232 -20.87 -7.46 31.10
N TYR A 233 -21.10 -6.16 31.31
CA TYR A 233 -21.50 -5.50 32.57
C TYR A 233 -21.12 -4.00 32.58
N ALA A 234 -22.07 -3.22 33.10
CA ALA A 234 -22.17 -1.76 33.28
C ALA A 234 -22.56 -0.93 32.04
#